data_AF-A0AAV0I708-F1
#
_entry.id   AF-A0AAV0I708-F1
#
_cell.length_a   1.000
_cell.length_b   1.000
_cell.length_c   1.000
_cell.angle_alpha   90.00
_cell.angle_beta   90.00
_cell.angle_gamma   90.00
#
_symmetry.space_group_name_H-M   'P 1'
#
loop_
_entity.id
_entity.type
_entity.pdbx_description
1 polymer ?
#
loop_
_entity_poly.entity_id
_entity_poly.type
_entity_poly.pdbx_seq_one_letter_code
_entity_poly.pdbx_strand_id
1 'polypeptide(L)'
;MRIPPLESLPPTKTLELENGLSLVPRVKLELTVHPTPSSVAKQIDEWKLKRALAEFLKNSLSVPIEVPEEDLEFRRFKDLKKRKREDPVAHGTLSIRDLGFLNRKRRGDEDKEEDAKEVENKFTEWRKYIVEKLDGIELNLEGDQFKLSVAVPASDDFQGMKKSWEEASAFGNRGFSRGGRQEPDTIVVRGLPSRWFAEPRVSSKPSMLVTHTIFSAFGKIRNLSVVEDDQDKAADGIGGGDIISGLHCKIVVQFEKHTDFCNTLRILCGRSLQKQGSRLKADYDVTWSKEGFFQNARNQAVEKSSRMPATLGGHHRNELRNRVEPYISRFNSEDTRRKRFKE
;
A
#
# COMPACT_ATOMS: atom_id res chain seq x y z
N MET A 1 25.73 -10.44 -5.34
CA MET A 1 24.98 -11.52 -6.04
C MET A 1 24.13 -10.85 -7.11
N ARG A 2 24.08 -11.37 -8.34
CA ARG A 2 23.18 -10.83 -9.37
C ARG A 2 21.79 -11.41 -9.14
N ILE A 3 20.82 -10.53 -8.88
CA ILE A 3 19.41 -10.89 -8.77
C ILE A 3 18.96 -11.39 -10.15
N PRO A 4 18.27 -12.55 -10.26
CA PRO A 4 17.71 -13.01 -11.52
C PRO A 4 16.75 -11.97 -12.12
N PRO A 5 16.52 -11.97 -13.45
CA PRO A 5 15.65 -10.98 -14.07
C PRO A 5 14.28 -10.97 -13.38
N LEU A 6 13.89 -9.81 -12.83
CA LEU A 6 12.65 -9.63 -12.08
C LEU A 6 11.40 -10.01 -12.91
N GLU A 7 11.53 -9.99 -14.24
CA GLU A 7 10.53 -10.41 -15.22
C GLU A 7 10.24 -11.91 -15.18
N SER A 8 11.22 -12.73 -14.81
CA SER A 8 11.15 -14.19 -14.81
C SER A 8 10.88 -14.81 -13.43
N LEU A 9 10.79 -13.99 -12.39
CA LEU A 9 10.68 -14.48 -11.01
C LEU A 9 9.26 -15.01 -10.73
N PRO A 10 9.06 -16.32 -10.51
CA PRO A 10 7.73 -16.88 -10.30
C PRO A 10 7.15 -16.43 -8.94
N PRO A 11 5.82 -16.33 -8.82
CA PRO A 11 5.15 -15.83 -7.60
C PRO A 11 5.39 -16.73 -6.39
N THR A 12 5.83 -17.98 -6.59
CA THR A 12 6.13 -18.98 -5.57
C THR A 12 7.59 -18.97 -5.09
N LYS A 13 8.45 -18.13 -5.67
CA LYS A 13 9.88 -18.06 -5.30
C LYS A 13 10.18 -16.86 -4.42
N THR A 14 10.98 -17.11 -3.38
CA THR A 14 11.52 -16.10 -2.49
C THR A 14 12.57 -15.25 -3.22
N LEU A 15 12.49 -13.93 -3.05
CA LEU A 15 13.49 -12.99 -3.55
C LEU A 15 14.35 -12.49 -2.40
N GLU A 16 15.65 -12.72 -2.46
CA GLU A 16 16.59 -12.15 -1.50
C GLU A 16 16.89 -10.69 -1.85
N LEU A 17 16.77 -9.82 -0.85
CA LEU A 17 17.09 -8.41 -0.91
C LEU A 17 18.32 -8.10 -0.06
N GLU A 18 18.82 -6.88 -0.18
CA GLU A 18 19.93 -6.42 0.64
C GLU A 18 19.52 -6.27 2.12
N ASN A 19 20.53 -6.13 3.01
CA ASN A 19 20.36 -6.00 4.47
C ASN A 19 19.66 -7.18 5.15
N GLY A 20 19.78 -8.38 4.58
CA GLY A 20 19.20 -9.61 5.12
C GLY A 20 17.67 -9.61 5.07
N LEU A 21 17.07 -8.84 4.15
CA LEU A 21 15.64 -8.89 3.89
C LEU A 21 15.36 -9.86 2.75
N SER A 22 14.18 -10.47 2.79
CA SER A 22 13.71 -11.36 1.73
C SER A 22 12.22 -11.16 1.52
N LEU A 23 11.77 -11.22 0.28
CA LEU A 23 10.36 -11.26 -0.06
C LEU A 23 9.93 -12.71 -0.22
N VAL A 24 9.11 -13.18 0.71
CA VAL A 24 8.61 -14.56 0.80
C VAL A 24 7.23 -14.61 0.17
N PRO A 25 6.94 -15.61 -0.69
CA PRO A 25 5.64 -15.74 -1.34
C PRO A 25 4.50 -15.94 -0.32
N ARG A 26 3.35 -15.30 -0.58
CA ARG A 26 2.15 -15.39 0.25
C ARG A 26 0.88 -15.26 -0.60
N VAL A 27 -0.22 -15.85 -0.12
CA VAL A 27 -1.58 -15.52 -0.53
C VAL A 27 -2.30 -14.97 0.69
N LYS A 28 -2.56 -13.66 0.68
CA LYS A 28 -3.36 -12.98 1.70
C LYS A 28 -4.82 -12.95 1.27
N LEU A 29 -5.70 -13.30 2.20
CA LEU A 29 -7.15 -13.25 2.07
C LEU A 29 -7.73 -12.45 3.24
N GLU A 30 -8.67 -11.57 2.93
CA GLU A 30 -9.48 -10.86 3.92
C GLU A 30 -10.75 -11.66 4.19
N LEU A 31 -11.00 -11.92 5.46
CA LEU A 31 -12.11 -12.72 5.95
C LEU A 31 -13.07 -11.82 6.70
N THR A 32 -14.34 -11.80 6.30
CA THR A 32 -15.41 -11.12 7.03
C THR A 32 -16.41 -12.16 7.51
N VAL A 33 -16.73 -12.12 8.80
CA VAL A 33 -17.64 -13.09 9.42
C VAL A 33 -18.97 -12.42 9.67
N HIS A 34 -20.01 -12.92 8.99
CA HIS A 34 -21.39 -12.47 9.15
C HIS A 34 -22.14 -13.45 10.05
N PRO A 35 -23.02 -12.98 10.94
CA PRO A 35 -23.90 -13.87 11.70
C PRO A 35 -25.03 -14.34 10.78
N THR A 36 -25.40 -15.62 10.88
CA THR A 36 -26.61 -16.12 10.21
C THR A 36 -27.84 -15.57 10.94
N PRO A 37 -28.95 -15.23 10.26
CA PRO A 37 -30.13 -14.64 10.90
C PRO A 37 -30.69 -15.48 12.06
N SER A 38 -30.48 -16.79 12.11
CA SER A 38 -30.89 -17.66 13.21
C SER A 38 -30.04 -17.54 14.48
N SER A 39 -28.82 -16.99 14.39
CA SER A 39 -27.88 -16.92 15.52
C SER A 39 -28.22 -15.76 16.46
N VAL A 40 -28.17 -16.05 17.77
CA VAL A 40 -28.24 -15.02 18.81
C VAL A 40 -26.84 -14.43 18.88
N ALA A 41 -26.70 -13.10 18.78
CA ALA A 41 -25.44 -12.36 18.77
C ALA A 41 -24.56 -12.62 20.00
N LYS A 42 -23.94 -13.80 20.08
CA LYS A 42 -22.95 -14.17 21.07
C LYS A 42 -21.58 -13.72 20.59
N GLN A 43 -20.70 -13.54 21.55
CA GLN A 43 -19.30 -13.23 21.29
C GLN A 43 -18.66 -14.41 20.56
N ILE A 44 -18.07 -14.14 19.39
CA ILE A 44 -17.29 -15.14 18.66
C ILE A 44 -16.04 -15.48 19.49
N ASP A 45 -15.80 -16.78 19.66
CA ASP A 45 -14.55 -17.30 20.19
C ASP A 45 -13.52 -17.34 19.06
N GLU A 46 -12.53 -16.44 19.12
CA GLU A 46 -11.48 -16.28 18.12
C GLU A 46 -10.67 -17.57 17.95
N TRP A 47 -10.37 -18.29 19.03
CA TRP A 47 -9.55 -19.50 18.97
C TRP A 47 -10.29 -20.65 18.31
N LYS A 48 -11.58 -20.84 18.62
CA LYS A 48 -12.41 -21.86 17.95
C LYS A 48 -12.60 -21.56 16.47
N LEU A 49 -12.78 -20.29 16.11
CA LEU A 49 -12.86 -19.88 14.71
C LEU A 49 -11.57 -20.20 13.96
N LYS A 50 -10.40 -19.86 14.53
CA LYS A 50 -9.10 -20.21 13.94
C LYS A 50 -8.95 -21.71 13.74
N ARG A 51 -9.33 -22.51 14.74
CA ARG A 51 -9.25 -23.97 14.66
C ARG A 51 -10.19 -24.56 13.62
N ALA A 52 -11.45 -24.14 13.58
CA ALA A 52 -12.42 -24.62 12.60
C ALA A 52 -11.95 -24.31 11.17
N LEU A 53 -11.39 -23.12 10.95
CA LEU A 53 -10.81 -22.75 9.66
C LEU A 53 -9.56 -23.54 9.33
N ALA A 54 -8.64 -23.75 10.28
CA ALA A 54 -7.46 -24.57 10.07
C ALA A 54 -7.82 -26.03 9.72
N GLU A 55 -8.80 -26.61 10.40
CA GLU A 55 -9.32 -27.95 10.12
C GLU A 55 -10.00 -28.01 8.74
N PHE A 56 -10.76 -26.98 8.36
CA PHE A 56 -11.35 -26.87 7.03
C PHE A 56 -10.28 -26.79 5.92
N LEU A 57 -9.26 -25.95 6.09
CA LEU A 57 -8.17 -25.81 5.12
C LEU A 57 -7.36 -27.11 4.96
N LYS A 58 -7.29 -27.91 6.03
CA LYS A 58 -6.61 -29.21 6.00
C LYS A 58 -7.43 -30.30 5.31
N ASN A 59 -8.75 -30.35 5.56
CA ASN A 59 -9.57 -31.50 5.19
C ASN A 59 -10.48 -31.29 3.97
N SER A 60 -10.88 -30.05 3.69
CA SER A 60 -11.94 -29.74 2.72
C SER A 60 -11.42 -29.24 1.37
N LEU A 61 -10.14 -28.89 1.29
CA LEU A 61 -9.51 -28.43 0.05
C LEU A 61 -8.94 -29.61 -0.74
N SER A 62 -8.81 -29.44 -2.06
CA SER A 62 -8.19 -30.42 -2.95
C SER A 62 -6.72 -30.73 -2.59
N VAL A 63 -6.05 -29.77 -1.94
CA VAL A 63 -4.71 -29.91 -1.39
C VAL A 63 -4.79 -29.55 0.10
N PRO A 64 -4.32 -30.41 1.01
CA PRO A 64 -4.30 -30.08 2.43
C PRO A 64 -3.32 -28.94 2.66
N ILE A 65 -3.80 -27.85 3.26
CA ILE A 65 -2.97 -26.69 3.61
C ILE A 65 -2.83 -26.62 5.13
N GLU A 66 -1.59 -26.64 5.61
CA GLU A 66 -1.30 -26.40 7.02
C GLU A 66 -1.00 -24.91 7.22
N VAL A 67 -1.89 -24.23 7.95
CA VAL A 67 -1.74 -22.81 8.28
C VAL A 67 -1.45 -22.68 9.78
N PRO A 68 -0.33 -22.06 10.18
CA PRO A 68 -0.04 -21.82 11.59
C PRO A 68 -1.00 -20.76 12.17
N GLU A 69 -1.27 -20.83 13.47
CA GLU A 69 -2.19 -19.88 14.13
C GLU A 69 -1.75 -18.40 14.02
N GLU A 70 -0.45 -18.16 13.84
CA GLU A 70 0.15 -16.83 13.63
C GLU A 70 -0.25 -16.22 12.27
N ASP A 71 -0.57 -17.05 11.28
CA ASP A 71 -0.97 -16.61 9.93
C ASP A 71 -2.49 -16.39 9.81
N LEU A 72 -3.23 -16.60 10.90
CA LEU A 72 -4.65 -16.32 11.05
C LEU A 72 -4.83 -15.23 12.10
N GLU A 73 -5.17 -14.02 11.67
CA GLU A 73 -5.52 -12.92 12.58
C GLU A 73 -7.02 -12.68 12.52
N PHE A 74 -7.69 -12.67 13.67
CA PHE A 74 -9.09 -12.27 13.78
C PHE A 74 -9.22 -11.15 14.77
N ARG A 75 -10.09 -10.19 14.44
CA ARG A 75 -10.42 -9.05 15.26
C ARG A 75 -11.92 -8.90 15.31
N ARG A 76 -12.43 -8.85 16.54
CA ARG A 76 -13.84 -8.58 16.78
C ARG A 76 -14.10 -7.09 16.62
N PHE A 77 -15.24 -6.75 16.00
CA PHE A 77 -15.71 -5.38 16.01
C PHE A 77 -16.15 -5.03 17.44
N LYS A 78 -15.71 -3.88 17.97
CA LYS A 78 -15.91 -3.50 19.39
C LYS A 78 -17.34 -3.02 19.71
N ASP A 79 -18.06 -2.47 18.73
CA ASP A 79 -19.39 -1.89 18.94
C ASP A 79 -20.50 -2.91 18.68
N LEU A 80 -20.84 -3.72 19.68
CA LEU A 80 -21.92 -4.72 19.58
C LEU A 80 -23.32 -4.11 19.79
N LYS A 81 -23.42 -2.89 20.32
CA LYS A 81 -24.70 -2.30 20.79
C LYS A 81 -25.46 -1.45 19.77
N LYS A 82 -24.83 -1.08 18.64
CA LYS A 82 -25.43 -0.25 17.58
C LYS A 82 -25.65 -0.99 16.26
N ARG A 83 -25.50 -2.33 16.25
CA ARG A 83 -25.51 -3.12 15.02
C ARG A 83 -26.90 -3.50 14.56
N LYS A 84 -27.05 -3.57 13.24
CA LYS A 84 -28.12 -4.33 12.59
C LYS A 84 -27.76 -5.81 12.67
N ARG A 85 -28.78 -6.68 12.64
CA ARG A 85 -28.63 -8.14 12.78
C ARG A 85 -27.74 -8.78 11.70
N GLU A 86 -27.51 -8.10 10.58
CA GLU A 86 -26.74 -8.58 9.42
C GLU A 86 -25.30 -8.04 9.39
N ASP A 87 -24.95 -7.11 10.29
CA ASP A 87 -23.64 -6.48 10.29
C ASP A 87 -22.55 -7.50 10.65
N PRO A 88 -21.34 -7.38 10.06
CA PRO A 88 -20.27 -8.31 10.32
C PRO A 88 -19.85 -8.32 11.80
N VAL A 89 -19.53 -9.50 12.32
CA VAL A 89 -19.20 -9.73 13.73
C VAL A 89 -17.69 -9.68 13.98
N ALA A 90 -16.91 -10.19 13.02
CA ALA A 90 -15.46 -10.18 13.05
C ALA A 90 -14.89 -9.92 11.65
N HIS A 91 -13.69 -9.36 11.62
CA HIS A 91 -12.84 -9.32 10.42
C HIS A 91 -11.55 -10.07 10.73
N GLY A 92 -10.92 -10.63 9.72
CA GLY A 92 -9.65 -11.32 9.87
C GLY A 92 -8.85 -11.35 8.60
N THR A 93 -7.59 -11.75 8.73
CA THR A 93 -6.68 -11.97 7.61
C THR A 93 -6.10 -13.37 7.70
N LEU A 94 -6.11 -14.07 6.56
CA LEU A 94 -5.50 -15.38 6.38
C LEU A 94 -4.34 -15.24 5.40
N SER A 95 -3.14 -15.62 5.84
CA SER A 95 -1.91 -15.58 5.04
C SER A 95 -1.40 -17.00 4.76
N ILE A 96 -1.66 -17.53 3.56
CA ILE A 96 -1.16 -18.85 3.15
C ILE A 96 0.22 -18.72 2.53
N ARG A 97 1.22 -19.43 3.07
CA ARG A 97 2.63 -19.29 2.65
C ARG A 97 3.22 -20.58 2.07
N ASP A 98 2.70 -21.74 2.45
CA ASP A 98 3.10 -22.98 1.78
C ASP A 98 2.45 -23.03 0.40
N LEU A 99 3.25 -22.74 -0.61
CA LEU A 99 2.86 -22.73 -2.02
C LEU A 99 3.69 -23.75 -2.81
N GLY A 100 4.42 -24.64 -2.12
CA GLY A 100 5.32 -25.61 -2.77
C GLY A 100 4.58 -26.62 -3.64
N PHE A 101 3.29 -26.86 -3.37
CA PHE A 101 2.46 -27.76 -4.17
C PHE A 101 2.14 -27.19 -5.57
N LEU A 102 2.16 -25.86 -5.76
CA LEU A 102 1.92 -25.24 -7.07
C LEU A 102 3.07 -25.48 -8.04
N ASN A 103 4.27 -25.74 -7.53
CA ASN A 103 5.46 -26.05 -8.30
C ASN A 103 5.63 -27.56 -8.55
N ARG A 104 4.71 -28.41 -8.07
CA ARG A 104 4.83 -29.85 -8.30
C ARG A 104 4.50 -30.19 -9.75
N LYS A 105 5.53 -30.55 -10.50
CA LYS A 105 5.39 -31.14 -11.83
C LYS A 105 4.60 -32.45 -11.75
N ARG A 106 3.77 -32.74 -12.75
CA ARG A 106 3.20 -34.08 -12.92
C ARG A 106 4.34 -35.05 -13.25
N ARG A 107 4.31 -36.27 -12.69
CA ARG A 107 5.29 -37.32 -13.03
C ARG A 107 5.32 -37.51 -14.55
N GLY A 108 6.41 -37.10 -15.20
CA GLY A 108 6.58 -37.15 -16.66
C GLY A 108 7.08 -35.86 -17.33
N ASP A 109 7.04 -34.70 -16.66
CA ASP A 109 7.47 -33.39 -17.21
C ASP A 109 8.83 -32.92 -16.65
N GLU A 110 9.77 -33.84 -16.42
CA GLU A 110 11.04 -33.52 -15.74
C GLU A 110 11.91 -32.51 -16.53
N ASP A 111 11.79 -32.48 -17.87
CA ASP A 111 12.71 -31.73 -18.75
C ASP A 111 12.20 -30.36 -19.27
N LYS A 112 10.98 -29.93 -18.92
CA LYS A 112 10.50 -28.59 -19.28
C LYS A 112 10.64 -27.64 -18.11
N GLU A 113 11.43 -26.58 -18.26
CA GLU A 113 11.38 -25.43 -17.37
C GLU A 113 9.96 -24.87 -17.48
N GLU A 114 9.17 -24.96 -16.40
CA GLU A 114 7.81 -24.40 -16.45
C GLU A 114 7.92 -22.91 -16.69
N ASP A 115 7.31 -22.42 -17.78
CA ASP A 115 7.31 -21.01 -18.11
C ASP A 115 6.75 -20.24 -16.90
N ALA A 116 7.43 -19.16 -16.48
CA ALA A 116 6.99 -18.36 -15.32
C ALA A 116 5.52 -17.92 -15.43
N LYS A 117 5.02 -17.73 -16.66
CA LYS A 117 3.62 -17.41 -16.97
C LYS A 117 2.65 -18.55 -16.65
N GLU A 118 3.04 -19.80 -16.85
CA GLU A 118 2.20 -20.95 -16.49
C GLU A 118 2.04 -21.07 -14.97
N VAL A 119 3.14 -20.85 -14.23
CA VAL A 119 3.10 -20.82 -12.76
C VAL A 119 2.24 -19.67 -12.24
N GLU A 120 2.34 -18.49 -12.88
CA GLU A 120 1.47 -17.34 -12.58
C GLU A 120 -0.02 -17.64 -12.83
N ASN A 121 -0.34 -18.34 -13.93
CA ASN A 121 -1.72 -18.74 -14.23
C ASN A 121 -2.25 -19.75 -13.21
N LYS A 122 -1.48 -20.82 -12.91
CA LYS A 122 -1.82 -21.80 -11.87
C LYS A 122 -2.05 -21.13 -10.51
N PHE A 123 -1.20 -20.18 -10.14
CA PHE A 123 -1.32 -19.42 -8.90
C PHE A 123 -2.62 -18.59 -8.87
N THR A 124 -2.94 -17.92 -9.97
CA THR A 124 -4.15 -17.09 -10.07
C THR A 124 -5.42 -17.93 -10.04
N GLU A 125 -5.44 -19.06 -10.77
CA GLU A 125 -6.55 -20.01 -10.76
C GLU A 125 -6.76 -20.62 -9.38
N TRP A 126 -5.69 -21.04 -8.72
CA TRP A 126 -5.76 -21.60 -7.38
C TRP A 126 -6.24 -20.56 -6.35
N ARG A 127 -5.79 -19.30 -6.46
CA ARG A 127 -6.29 -18.21 -5.62
C ARG A 127 -7.80 -18.02 -5.78
N LYS A 128 -8.31 -18.02 -7.02
CA LYS A 128 -9.75 -17.93 -7.30
C LYS A 128 -10.50 -19.13 -6.72
N TYR A 129 -9.97 -20.34 -6.92
CA TYR A 129 -10.54 -21.57 -6.36
C TYR A 129 -10.69 -21.50 -4.84
N ILE A 130 -9.69 -21.03 -4.10
CA ILE A 130 -9.80 -20.89 -2.64
C ILE A 130 -10.87 -19.88 -2.27
N VAL A 131 -10.90 -18.71 -2.93
CA VAL A 131 -11.90 -17.67 -2.65
C VAL A 131 -13.30 -18.24 -2.88
N GLU A 132 -13.55 -18.91 -4.00
CA GLU A 132 -14.85 -19.54 -4.29
C GLU A 132 -15.23 -20.65 -3.31
N LYS A 133 -14.24 -21.37 -2.76
CA LYS A 133 -14.49 -22.42 -1.77
C LYS A 133 -14.73 -21.89 -0.38
N LEU A 134 -14.06 -20.81 0.01
CA LEU A 134 -14.18 -20.21 1.34
C LEU A 134 -15.34 -19.21 1.43
N ASP A 135 -15.68 -18.53 0.34
CA ASP A 135 -16.77 -17.58 0.29
C ASP A 135 -18.12 -18.31 0.42
N GLY A 136 -18.91 -17.89 1.39
CA GLY A 136 -20.22 -18.46 1.68
C GLY A 136 -20.22 -19.71 2.55
N ILE A 137 -19.09 -20.14 3.10
CA ILE A 137 -19.07 -21.25 4.08
C ILE A 137 -19.86 -20.86 5.32
N GLU A 138 -20.75 -21.75 5.74
CA GLU A 138 -21.41 -21.69 7.04
C GLU A 138 -20.60 -22.47 8.08
N LEU A 139 -20.05 -21.76 9.06
CA LEU A 139 -19.34 -22.30 10.20
C LEU A 139 -20.30 -22.42 11.38
N ASN A 140 -20.47 -23.64 11.90
CA ASN A 140 -21.25 -23.89 13.10
C ASN A 140 -20.33 -23.88 14.32
N LEU A 141 -20.44 -22.86 15.17
CA LEU A 141 -19.70 -22.75 16.43
C LEU A 141 -20.71 -22.83 17.59
N GLU A 142 -20.72 -23.93 18.32
CA GLU A 142 -21.55 -24.14 19.53
C GLU A 142 -23.07 -23.89 19.34
N GLY A 143 -23.58 -24.22 18.14
CA GLY A 143 -25.00 -24.05 17.80
C GLY A 143 -25.34 -22.69 17.17
N ASP A 144 -24.37 -21.78 17.09
CA ASP A 144 -24.47 -20.52 16.36
C ASP A 144 -23.83 -20.66 14.97
N GLN A 145 -24.57 -20.27 13.93
CA GLN A 145 -24.11 -20.36 12.55
C GLN A 145 -23.56 -19.01 12.09
N PHE A 146 -22.41 -19.04 11.44
CA PHE A 146 -21.76 -17.87 10.88
C PHE A 146 -21.46 -18.09 9.41
N LYS A 147 -21.74 -17.09 8.58
CA LYS A 147 -21.36 -17.09 7.17
C LYS A 147 -20.04 -16.37 6.99
N LEU A 148 -19.06 -17.04 6.39
CA LEU A 148 -17.79 -16.44 6.01
C LEU A 148 -17.94 -15.78 4.64
N SER A 149 -17.43 -14.56 4.49
CA SER A 149 -17.16 -13.97 3.18
C SER A 149 -15.68 -13.71 3.04
N VAL A 150 -15.15 -14.01 1.85
CA VAL A 150 -13.72 -13.99 1.58
C VAL A 150 -13.43 -13.10 0.39
N ALA A 151 -12.50 -12.15 0.59
CA ALA A 151 -12.05 -11.24 -0.44
C ALA A 151 -10.54 -11.28 -0.59
N VAL A 152 -10.09 -10.95 -1.79
CA VAL A 152 -8.70 -10.66 -2.08
C VAL A 152 -8.44 -9.18 -1.77
N PRO A 153 -7.43 -8.85 -0.94
CA PRO A 153 -7.04 -7.46 -0.73
C PRO A 153 -6.67 -6.80 -2.04
N ALA A 154 -7.15 -5.57 -2.26
CA ALA A 154 -6.81 -4.79 -3.46
C ALA A 154 -5.30 -4.56 -3.60
N SER A 155 -4.56 -4.54 -2.48
CA SER A 155 -3.10 -4.40 -2.44
C SER A 155 -2.33 -5.61 -2.99
N ASP A 156 -2.96 -6.79 -3.01
CA ASP A 156 -2.37 -8.02 -3.55
C ASP A 156 -2.98 -8.39 -4.92
N ASP A 157 -3.84 -7.56 -5.53
CA ASP A 157 -4.36 -7.74 -6.89
C ASP A 157 -3.63 -6.85 -7.91
N PHE A 158 -2.56 -7.41 -8.49
CA PHE A 158 -1.80 -6.73 -9.54
C PHE A 158 -2.64 -6.42 -10.79
N GLN A 159 -3.54 -7.32 -11.21
CA GLN A 159 -4.30 -7.13 -12.45
C GLN A 159 -5.39 -6.07 -12.26
N GLY A 160 -6.07 -6.08 -11.11
CA GLY A 160 -7.01 -5.04 -10.73
C GLY A 160 -6.34 -3.66 -10.64
N MET A 161 -5.18 -3.58 -9.98
CA MET A 161 -4.40 -2.34 -9.93
C MET A 161 -3.96 -1.90 -11.33
N LYS A 162 -3.52 -2.84 -12.19
CA LYS A 162 -3.10 -2.57 -13.56
C LYS A 162 -4.20 -1.93 -14.38
N LYS A 163 -5.38 -2.54 -14.37
CA LYS A 163 -6.56 -2.01 -15.02
C LYS A 163 -6.93 -0.63 -14.48
N SER A 164 -6.88 -0.44 -13.16
CA SER A 164 -7.20 0.84 -12.52
C SER A 164 -6.28 1.97 -12.96
N TRP A 165 -4.96 1.74 -13.05
CA TRP A 165 -4.04 2.78 -13.50
C TRP A 165 -4.09 3.00 -15.01
N GLU A 166 -4.36 1.97 -15.80
CA GLU A 166 -4.57 2.09 -17.26
C GLU A 166 -5.83 2.92 -17.55
N GLU A 167 -6.92 2.66 -16.82
CA GLU A 167 -8.15 3.47 -16.89
C GLU A 167 -7.89 4.91 -16.42
N ALA A 168 -7.18 5.10 -15.30
CA ALA A 168 -6.83 6.44 -14.84
C ALA A 168 -5.96 7.20 -15.85
N SER A 169 -5.04 6.52 -16.52
CA SER A 169 -4.18 7.10 -17.57
C SER A 169 -4.97 7.40 -18.85
N ALA A 170 -5.93 6.55 -19.20
CA ALA A 170 -6.76 6.71 -20.40
C ALA A 170 -7.86 7.78 -20.25
N PHE A 171 -8.47 7.88 -19.05
CA PHE A 171 -9.62 8.76 -18.79
C PHE A 171 -9.30 10.00 -17.94
N GLY A 172 -8.13 10.06 -17.29
CA GLY A 172 -7.72 11.17 -16.42
C GLY A 172 -7.54 12.52 -17.11
N ASN A 173 -7.50 12.54 -18.45
CA ASN A 173 -7.30 13.74 -19.26
C ASN A 173 -8.58 14.51 -19.63
N ARG A 174 -9.73 14.25 -18.99
CA ARG A 174 -10.99 14.95 -19.33
C ARG A 174 -11.17 16.35 -18.69
N GLY A 175 -10.17 16.90 -18.00
CA GLY A 175 -10.25 18.26 -17.47
C GLY A 175 -8.90 18.97 -17.40
N PHE A 176 -8.72 20.01 -18.24
CA PHE A 176 -7.82 21.18 -18.19
C PHE A 176 -6.38 21.08 -17.64
N SER A 177 -5.85 19.92 -17.28
CA SER A 177 -4.48 19.76 -16.81
C SER A 177 -3.60 19.30 -17.98
N ARG A 178 -2.61 20.14 -18.33
CA ARG A 178 -1.55 19.84 -19.32
C ARG A 178 -0.55 18.78 -18.82
N GLY A 179 -1.00 17.80 -18.06
CA GLY A 179 -0.23 16.58 -17.81
C GLY A 179 -0.42 15.67 -19.01
N GLY A 180 0.65 15.33 -19.73
CA GLY A 180 0.57 14.32 -20.78
C GLY A 180 0.05 12.98 -20.25
N ARG A 181 -0.17 12.01 -21.13
CA ARG A 181 -0.36 10.60 -20.75
C ARG A 181 0.84 10.14 -19.94
N GLN A 182 0.83 10.38 -18.64
CA GLN A 182 1.95 10.05 -17.78
C GLN A 182 1.68 8.68 -17.19
N GLU A 183 2.47 7.72 -17.63
CA GLU A 183 2.46 6.38 -17.04
C GLU A 183 2.82 6.49 -15.55
N PRO A 184 2.15 5.73 -14.68
CA PRO A 184 2.48 5.74 -13.27
C PRO A 184 3.90 5.21 -13.08
N ASP A 185 4.68 5.93 -12.28
CA ASP A 185 6.07 5.62 -11.97
C ASP A 185 6.32 5.49 -10.47
N THR A 186 5.30 5.74 -9.64
CA THR A 186 5.42 5.89 -8.19
C THR A 186 4.63 4.81 -7.44
N ILE A 187 5.34 4.01 -6.65
CA ILE A 187 4.78 2.98 -5.75
C ILE A 187 4.76 3.52 -4.32
N VAL A 188 3.69 3.20 -3.59
CA VAL A 188 3.51 3.53 -2.17
C VAL A 188 3.34 2.22 -1.41
N VAL A 189 4.27 1.93 -0.50
CA VAL A 189 4.24 0.75 0.38
C VAL A 189 4.02 1.22 1.82
N ARG A 190 3.04 0.64 2.51
CA ARG A 190 2.62 0.99 3.87
C ARG A 190 2.70 -0.21 4.82
N GLY A 191 2.75 0.04 6.12
CA GLY A 191 2.80 -1.01 7.14
C GLY A 191 4.14 -1.72 7.29
N LEU A 192 5.24 -1.15 6.77
CA LEU A 192 6.57 -1.77 6.87
C LEU A 192 7.21 -1.49 8.25
N PRO A 193 7.91 -2.44 8.90
CA PRO A 193 8.54 -2.18 10.20
C PRO A 193 9.70 -1.18 10.09
N SER A 194 9.60 -0.03 10.76
CA SER A 194 10.59 1.05 10.69
C SER A 194 12.02 0.59 11.01
N ARG A 195 12.18 -0.32 11.99
CA ARG A 195 13.48 -0.87 12.39
C ARG A 195 14.17 -1.75 11.35
N TRP A 196 13.44 -2.25 10.36
CA TRP A 196 14.04 -3.04 9.29
C TRP A 196 14.74 -2.16 8.25
N PHE A 197 14.32 -0.89 8.17
CA PHE A 197 14.87 0.12 7.28
C PHE A 197 15.76 1.13 8.01
N ALA A 198 15.97 0.98 9.32
CA ALA A 198 16.82 1.83 10.12
C ALA A 198 18.29 1.39 10.05
N GLU A 199 19.21 2.33 10.24
CA GLU A 199 20.63 2.02 10.39
C GLU A 199 20.90 1.31 11.72
N PRO A 200 21.58 0.14 11.71
CA PRO A 200 21.85 -0.61 12.92
C PRO A 200 22.58 0.25 13.95
N ARG A 201 22.06 0.29 15.19
CA ARG A 201 22.67 0.96 16.37
C ARG A 201 22.69 2.49 16.33
N VAL A 202 22.12 3.13 15.30
CA VAL A 202 22.17 4.60 15.15
C VAL A 202 20.80 5.23 15.38
N SER A 203 19.72 4.60 14.93
CA SER A 203 18.38 5.16 15.08
C SER A 203 17.29 4.09 15.05
N SER A 204 16.13 4.41 15.63
CA SER A 204 14.88 3.66 15.40
C SER A 204 14.11 4.17 14.18
N LYS A 205 14.53 5.31 13.61
CA LYS A 205 13.89 5.91 12.43
C LYS A 205 14.36 5.23 11.16
N PRO A 206 13.47 5.05 10.17
CA PRO A 206 13.84 4.44 8.91
C PRO A 206 14.80 5.36 8.14
N SER A 207 15.92 4.80 7.67
CA SER A 207 16.95 5.53 6.92
C SER A 207 16.62 5.52 5.43
N MET A 208 16.72 6.71 4.83
CA MET A 208 16.56 6.87 3.39
C MET A 208 17.65 6.12 2.62
N LEU A 209 18.88 6.07 3.13
CA LEU A 209 20.00 5.38 2.46
C LEU A 209 19.81 3.86 2.47
N VAL A 210 19.44 3.30 3.60
CA VAL A 210 19.14 1.86 3.75
C VAL A 210 17.98 1.48 2.83
N THR A 211 16.92 2.29 2.83
CA THR A 211 15.75 2.07 1.96
C THR A 211 16.11 2.17 0.48
N HIS A 212 16.88 3.18 0.09
CA HIS A 212 17.35 3.33 -1.29
C HIS A 212 18.14 2.11 -1.74
N THR A 213 19.04 1.63 -0.89
CA THR A 213 19.85 0.44 -1.14
C THR A 213 18.97 -0.80 -1.38
N ILE A 214 18.00 -1.05 -0.50
CA ILE A 214 17.05 -2.16 -0.64
C ILE A 214 16.21 -2.05 -1.92
N PHE A 215 15.65 -0.88 -2.20
CA PHE A 215 14.77 -0.71 -3.37
C PHE A 215 15.53 -0.59 -4.69
N SER A 216 16.84 -0.27 -4.65
CA SER A 216 17.68 -0.23 -5.86
C SER A 216 17.88 -1.62 -6.46
N ALA A 217 17.64 -2.68 -5.69
CA ALA A 217 17.55 -4.06 -6.16
C ALA A 217 16.48 -4.25 -7.24
N PHE A 218 15.43 -3.42 -7.26
CA PHE A 218 14.32 -3.54 -8.20
C PHE A 218 14.51 -2.73 -9.49
N GLY A 219 15.39 -1.73 -9.48
CA GLY A 219 15.56 -0.83 -10.61
C GLY A 219 16.15 0.51 -10.19
N LYS A 220 16.33 1.40 -11.17
CA LYS A 220 16.92 2.72 -10.91
C LYS A 220 15.86 3.67 -10.34
N ILE A 221 16.11 4.15 -9.13
CA ILE A 221 15.22 5.04 -8.38
C ILE A 221 15.48 6.50 -8.82
N ARG A 222 14.41 7.24 -9.11
CA ARG A 222 14.44 8.68 -9.40
C ARG A 222 14.29 9.50 -8.13
N ASN A 223 13.25 9.20 -7.34
CA ASN A 223 12.97 9.87 -6.07
C ASN A 223 12.52 8.83 -5.03
N LEU A 224 12.89 9.06 -3.78
CA LEU A 224 12.51 8.22 -2.65
C LEU A 224 12.08 9.10 -1.49
N SER A 225 10.97 8.74 -0.86
CA SER A 225 10.52 9.36 0.38
C SER A 225 10.20 8.28 1.39
N VAL A 226 10.68 8.47 2.62
CA VAL A 226 10.47 7.55 3.73
C VAL A 226 9.91 8.37 4.89
N VAL A 227 8.70 8.03 5.31
CA VAL A 227 7.96 8.76 6.35
C VAL A 227 7.44 7.74 7.37
N GLU A 228 7.26 8.16 8.61
CA GLU A 228 6.55 7.35 9.61
C GLU A 228 5.08 7.15 9.14
N ASP A 229 4.55 5.94 9.31
CA ASP A 229 3.19 5.62 8.86
C ASP A 229 2.20 6.06 9.94
N ASP A 230 1.89 7.35 9.94
CA ASP A 230 0.79 7.90 10.71
C ASP A 230 -0.48 7.74 9.90
N GLN A 231 -1.18 6.62 10.10
CA GLN A 231 -2.50 6.46 9.54
C GLN A 231 -3.44 7.43 10.26
N ASP A 232 -3.94 8.45 9.54
CA ASP A 232 -5.05 9.26 10.02
C ASP A 232 -6.19 8.31 10.42
N LYS A 233 -6.61 8.34 11.68
CA LYS A 233 -7.67 7.50 12.27
C LYS A 233 -9.07 7.82 11.72
N ALA A 234 -9.17 8.25 10.47
CA ALA A 234 -10.34 8.87 9.85
C ALA A 234 -10.92 8.06 8.68
N ALA A 235 -10.72 6.74 8.66
CA ALA A 235 -11.52 5.83 7.84
C ALA A 235 -12.28 4.88 8.75
N ASP A 236 -13.59 4.98 8.70
CA ASP A 236 -14.57 4.28 9.51
C ASP A 236 -14.27 2.79 9.67
N GLY A 237 -14.09 2.36 10.93
CA GLY A 237 -14.59 1.10 11.49
C GLY A 237 -14.26 -0.25 10.85
N ILE A 238 -13.57 -0.34 9.72
CA ILE A 238 -13.42 -1.57 8.94
C ILE A 238 -11.99 -1.67 8.39
N GLY A 239 -11.24 -2.65 8.89
CA GLY A 239 -10.13 -3.26 8.14
C GLY A 239 -8.78 -2.55 8.13
N GLY A 240 -8.62 -1.38 8.75
CA GLY A 240 -7.30 -0.83 8.98
C GLY A 240 -6.57 -1.64 10.04
N GLY A 241 -5.53 -2.39 9.67
CA GLY A 241 -4.56 -2.91 10.63
C GLY A 241 -4.17 -1.77 11.57
N ASP A 242 -4.08 -2.04 12.87
CA ASP A 242 -3.73 -1.02 13.87
C ASP A 242 -2.24 -0.69 13.66
N ILE A 243 -1.96 0.13 12.64
CA ILE A 243 -0.63 0.59 12.31
C ILE A 243 -0.25 1.50 13.46
N ILE A 244 0.53 0.95 14.38
CA ILE A 244 1.01 1.70 15.53
C ILE A 244 1.98 2.76 15.00
N SER A 245 1.55 4.02 15.07
CA SER A 245 2.37 5.20 14.77
C SER A 245 3.75 5.07 15.42
N GLY A 246 4.80 5.33 14.63
CA GLY A 246 6.21 5.25 15.05
C GLY A 246 6.86 3.86 14.97
N LEU A 247 6.08 2.76 14.87
CA LEU A 247 6.64 1.41 14.64
C LEU A 247 6.68 1.02 13.17
N HIS A 248 5.79 1.60 12.37
CA HIS A 248 5.70 1.34 10.95
C HIS A 248 6.10 2.58 10.13
N CYS A 249 6.57 2.35 8.92
CA CYS A 249 6.96 3.37 7.97
C CYS A 249 6.22 3.19 6.65
N LYS A 250 5.95 4.33 6.02
CA LYS A 250 5.44 4.47 4.67
C LYS A 250 6.59 4.84 3.75
N ILE A 251 6.77 4.05 2.69
CA ILE A 251 7.83 4.24 1.70
C ILE A 251 7.18 4.58 0.38
N VAL A 252 7.62 5.68 -0.24
CA VAL A 252 7.17 6.12 -1.56
C VAL A 252 8.37 6.12 -2.49
N VAL A 253 8.33 5.29 -3.53
CA VAL A 253 9.44 5.07 -4.47
C VAL A 253 8.98 5.47 -5.86
N GLN A 254 9.73 6.35 -6.52
CA GLN A 254 9.53 6.70 -7.93
C GLN A 254 10.67 6.10 -8.76
N PHE A 255 10.33 5.29 -9.76
CA PHE A 255 11.29 4.67 -10.66
C PHE A 255 11.55 5.53 -11.90
N GLU A 256 12.71 5.33 -12.53
CA GLU A 256 13.04 5.97 -13.80
C GLU A 256 12.36 5.30 -15.00
N LYS A 257 12.20 3.97 -14.95
CA LYS A 257 11.57 3.17 -16.01
C LYS A 257 10.22 2.63 -15.55
N HIS A 258 9.22 2.69 -16.44
CA HIS A 258 7.89 2.13 -16.17
C HIS A 258 7.91 0.59 -16.07
N THR A 259 8.84 -0.08 -16.76
CA THR A 259 9.06 -1.52 -16.65
C THR A 259 9.47 -1.93 -15.22
N ASP A 260 10.37 -1.16 -14.61
CA ASP A 260 10.85 -1.39 -13.25
C ASP A 260 9.70 -1.18 -12.25
N PHE A 261 8.88 -0.14 -12.45
CA PHE A 261 7.63 0.07 -11.71
C PHE A 261 6.69 -1.14 -11.79
N CYS A 262 6.36 -1.60 -13.01
CA CYS A 262 5.43 -2.72 -13.20
C CYS A 262 5.96 -4.02 -12.59
N ASN A 263 7.25 -4.32 -12.80
CA ASN A 263 7.90 -5.52 -12.27
C ASN A 263 7.96 -5.49 -10.74
N THR A 264 8.33 -4.35 -10.16
CA THR A 264 8.36 -4.17 -8.70
C THR A 264 6.97 -4.35 -8.11
N LEU A 265 5.96 -3.72 -8.70
CA LEU A 265 4.60 -3.81 -8.20
C LEU A 265 4.08 -5.24 -8.28
N ARG A 266 4.31 -5.95 -9.40
CA ARG A 266 4.01 -7.37 -9.54
C ARG A 266 4.70 -8.22 -8.49
N ILE A 267 5.96 -7.91 -8.17
CA ILE A 267 6.74 -8.68 -7.21
C ILE A 267 6.28 -8.47 -5.77
N LEU A 268 5.93 -7.24 -5.42
CA LEU A 268 5.47 -6.91 -4.08
C LEU A 268 4.06 -7.45 -3.82
N CYS A 269 3.21 -7.53 -4.85
CA CYS A 269 1.91 -8.21 -4.76
C CYS A 269 2.11 -9.69 -4.44
N GLY A 270 1.44 -10.20 -3.39
CA GLY A 270 1.52 -11.63 -3.04
C GLY A 270 2.87 -12.05 -2.45
N ARG A 271 3.63 -11.12 -1.86
CA ARG A 271 4.80 -11.43 -1.04
C ARG A 271 4.77 -10.70 0.30
N SER A 272 5.33 -11.30 1.35
CA SER A 272 5.62 -10.65 2.64
C SER A 272 7.10 -10.37 2.75
N LEU A 273 7.47 -9.39 3.56
CA LEU A 273 8.87 -9.13 3.89
C LEU A 273 9.28 -9.98 5.11
N GLN A 274 10.44 -10.64 5.05
CA GLN A 274 11.02 -11.37 6.17
C GLN A 274 12.49 -10.98 6.35
N LYS A 275 12.87 -10.70 7.59
CA LYS A 275 14.26 -10.43 7.95
C LYS A 275 14.98 -11.73 8.35
N GLN A 276 16.22 -11.89 7.92
CA GLN A 276 17.08 -13.02 8.28
C GLN A 276 17.22 -13.11 9.80
N GLY A 277 17.03 -14.32 10.34
CA GLY A 277 17.05 -14.58 11.78
C GLY A 277 15.80 -14.13 12.53
N SER A 278 14.83 -13.52 11.85
CA SER A 278 13.53 -13.16 12.43
C SER A 278 12.46 -14.18 12.04
N ARG A 279 11.65 -14.57 13.02
CA ARG A 279 10.39 -15.31 12.76
C ARG A 279 9.28 -14.39 12.27
N LEU A 280 9.36 -13.09 12.58
CA LEU A 280 8.39 -12.10 12.15
C LEU A 280 8.43 -11.94 10.63
N LYS A 281 7.26 -12.05 10.02
CA LYS A 281 7.00 -11.75 8.62
C LYS A 281 6.09 -10.53 8.58
N ALA A 282 6.53 -9.47 7.92
CA ALA A 282 5.79 -8.23 7.85
C ALA A 282 4.92 -8.22 6.60
N ASP A 283 3.62 -8.15 6.83
CA ASP A 283 2.66 -7.85 5.77
C ASP A 283 2.58 -6.35 5.56
N TYR A 284 2.44 -5.95 4.30
CA TYR A 284 2.44 -4.56 3.87
C TYR A 284 1.36 -4.37 2.82
N ASP A 285 0.89 -3.14 2.71
CA ASP A 285 -0.08 -2.74 1.69
C ASP A 285 0.62 -1.94 0.60
N VAL A 286 0.49 -2.42 -0.64
CA VAL A 286 1.05 -1.78 -1.83
C VAL A 286 -0.06 -1.07 -2.58
N THR A 287 0.21 0.18 -2.95
CA THR A 287 -0.66 1.00 -3.79
C THR A 287 0.20 1.80 -4.76
N TRP A 288 -0.42 2.36 -5.80
CA TRP A 288 0.24 3.27 -6.74
C TRP A 288 -0.30 4.69 -6.56
N SER A 289 0.52 5.70 -6.89
CA SER A 289 0.11 7.09 -6.75
C SER A 289 -0.55 7.61 -8.04
N LYS A 290 -1.82 8.01 -7.95
CA LYS A 290 -2.58 8.57 -9.08
C LYS A 290 -2.15 9.99 -9.46
N GLU A 291 -1.71 10.75 -8.47
CA GLU A 291 -1.17 12.09 -8.65
C GLU A 291 0.33 12.02 -8.40
N GLY A 292 1.14 12.71 -9.19
CA GLY A 292 2.60 12.70 -9.01
C GLY A 292 2.97 13.21 -7.61
N PHE A 293 3.14 12.31 -6.64
CA PHE A 293 3.43 12.64 -5.23
C PHE A 293 4.60 13.63 -5.13
N PHE A 294 5.64 13.40 -5.92
CA PHE A 294 6.82 14.26 -6.00
C PHE A 294 6.64 15.53 -6.84
N GLN A 295 5.70 15.55 -7.80
CA GLN A 295 5.35 16.77 -8.56
C GLN A 295 4.53 17.72 -7.67
N ASN A 296 3.55 17.18 -6.94
CA ASN A 296 2.73 17.93 -6.01
C ASN A 296 3.56 18.47 -4.83
N ALA A 297 4.52 17.71 -4.30
CA ALA A 297 5.43 18.19 -3.27
C ALA A 297 6.29 19.37 -3.75
N ARG A 298 6.78 19.33 -4.99
CA ARG A 298 7.53 20.44 -5.61
C ARG A 298 6.63 21.67 -5.80
N ASN A 299 5.39 21.48 -6.25
CA ASN A 299 4.43 22.56 -6.44
C ASN A 299 4.00 23.18 -5.11
N GLN A 300 3.77 22.38 -4.06
CA GLN A 300 3.46 22.89 -2.72
C GLN A 300 4.63 23.65 -2.08
N ALA A 301 5.87 23.23 -2.31
CA ALA A 301 7.06 23.97 -1.84
C ALA A 301 7.17 25.34 -2.54
N VAL A 302 6.88 25.39 -3.84
CA VAL A 302 6.85 26.64 -4.63
C VAL A 302 5.68 27.53 -4.19
N GLU A 303 4.48 26.98 -3.97
CA GLU A 303 3.32 27.73 -3.48
C GLU A 303 3.50 28.26 -2.06
N LYS A 304 4.14 27.50 -1.16
CA LYS A 304 4.52 27.98 0.18
C LYS A 304 5.57 29.09 0.10
N SER A 305 6.51 29.00 -0.84
CA SER A 305 7.46 30.08 -1.10
C SER A 305 6.79 31.33 -1.68
N SER A 306 5.72 31.20 -2.47
CA SER A 306 4.98 32.34 -3.03
C SER A 306 3.95 32.94 -2.06
N ARG A 307 3.61 32.25 -0.97
CA ARG A 307 2.66 32.73 0.07
C ARG A 307 3.34 33.37 1.29
N MET A 308 4.66 33.54 1.29
CA MET A 308 5.32 34.36 2.31
C MET A 308 5.02 35.85 2.06
N PRO A 309 4.39 36.58 2.99
CA PRO A 309 4.31 38.03 2.89
C PRO A 309 5.72 38.61 3.01
N ALA A 310 6.16 39.37 2.01
CA ALA A 310 7.35 40.18 2.12
C ALA A 310 7.10 41.30 3.15
N THR A 311 7.44 41.06 4.41
CA THR A 311 7.50 42.12 5.41
C THR A 311 8.87 42.16 6.09
N LEU A 312 9.55 43.26 5.76
CA LEU A 312 10.41 44.10 6.59
C LEU A 312 11.78 43.55 6.99
N GLY A 313 12.77 43.94 6.18
CA GLY A 313 14.18 43.99 6.55
C GLY A 313 14.89 45.17 5.89
N GLY A 314 14.94 46.29 6.61
CA GLY A 314 16.05 47.25 6.68
C GLY A 314 16.65 47.83 5.39
N HIS A 315 16.49 49.15 5.24
CA HIS A 315 17.35 50.00 4.42
C HIS A 315 18.85 49.72 4.60
N HIS A 316 19.54 49.36 3.51
CA HIS A 316 20.88 49.88 3.28
C HIS A 316 21.05 50.30 1.82
N ARG A 317 21.33 51.60 1.71
CA ARG A 317 21.64 52.42 0.55
C ARG A 317 23.01 52.01 0.00
N ASN A 318 23.12 51.79 -1.31
CA ASN A 318 24.25 52.35 -2.06
C ASN A 318 23.93 52.49 -3.55
N GLU A 319 24.22 53.70 -4.01
CA GLU A 319 23.99 54.26 -5.33
C GLU A 319 24.97 53.64 -6.34
N LEU A 320 24.54 53.51 -7.61
CA LEU A 320 25.22 54.12 -8.77
C LEU A 320 24.51 53.78 -10.10
N ARG A 321 24.04 54.85 -10.76
CA ARG A 321 24.12 55.16 -12.20
C ARG A 321 23.38 54.28 -13.24
N ASN A 322 22.30 54.85 -13.79
CA ASN A 322 22.31 55.58 -15.09
C ASN A 322 20.86 56.02 -15.43
N ARG A 323 20.49 57.29 -15.19
CA ARG A 323 20.35 58.36 -16.22
C ARG A 323 19.71 57.91 -17.53
N VAL A 324 18.42 58.22 -17.71
CA VAL A 324 17.88 59.13 -18.76
C VAL A 324 16.56 59.75 -18.22
N GLU A 325 16.49 61.07 -18.20
CA GLU A 325 15.32 61.96 -18.01
C GLU A 325 15.17 62.79 -19.31
N PRO A 326 14.17 63.68 -19.49
CA PRO A 326 12.72 63.61 -19.21
C PRO A 326 11.87 64.22 -20.37
N TYR A 327 10.53 64.19 -20.27
CA TYR A 327 9.70 65.23 -20.91
C TYR A 327 8.53 65.62 -19.99
N ILE A 328 8.28 66.94 -19.93
CA ILE A 328 7.46 67.69 -18.97
C ILE A 328 6.17 68.20 -19.64
N SER A 329 5.04 68.18 -18.93
CA SER A 329 4.09 69.33 -18.78
C SER A 329 3.01 68.95 -17.75
N ARG A 330 3.01 69.53 -16.54
CA ARG A 330 2.32 70.76 -16.08
C ARG A 330 0.82 70.82 -16.41
N PHE A 331 -0.06 70.83 -15.39
CA PHE A 331 -0.71 72.05 -14.90
C PHE A 331 -1.54 71.80 -13.62
N ASN A 332 -1.61 72.86 -12.81
CA ASN A 332 -2.31 73.08 -11.52
C ASN A 332 -3.85 72.90 -11.63
N SER A 333 -4.70 72.95 -10.61
CA SER A 333 -4.69 73.74 -9.37
C SER A 333 -5.69 73.21 -8.34
N GLU A 334 -5.43 73.61 -7.09
CA GLU A 334 -6.31 73.62 -5.92
C GLU A 334 -7.82 73.64 -6.19
N ASP A 335 -8.56 72.83 -5.44
CA ASP A 335 -9.63 73.42 -4.64
C ASP A 335 -9.86 72.64 -3.34
N THR A 336 -10.45 73.36 -2.39
CA THR A 336 -10.21 73.29 -0.97
C THR A 336 -11.36 72.62 -0.20
N ARG A 337 -11.04 72.02 0.97
CA ARG A 337 -11.83 72.03 2.23
C ARG A 337 -13.35 71.70 2.16
N ARG A 338 -13.85 70.62 2.79
CA ARG A 338 -14.29 70.53 4.22
C ARG A 338 -14.98 69.17 4.43
N LYS A 339 -14.56 68.34 5.41
CA LYS A 339 -15.08 68.14 6.78
C LYS A 339 -16.52 67.57 6.95
N ARG A 340 -16.53 66.35 7.54
CA ARG A 340 -17.38 65.77 8.62
C ARG A 340 -18.75 65.11 8.31
N PHE A 341 -18.82 63.81 8.68
CA PHE A 341 -19.80 63.03 9.51
C PHE A 341 -21.22 63.60 9.70
N LYS A 342 -22.34 62.85 9.74
CA LYS A 342 -22.77 61.52 10.27
C LYS A 342 -24.02 61.10 9.46
N GLU A 343 -24.39 59.83 9.30
CA GLU A 343 -25.03 58.96 10.31
C GLU A 343 -24.77 57.47 9.99
#